data_AF-A0A7J3J1T9-F1
#
_entry.id   AF-A0A7J3J1T9-F1
#
_cell.length_a   1.000
_cell.length_b   1.000
_cell.length_c   1.000
_cell.angle_alpha   90.00
_cell.angle_beta   90.00
_cell.angle_gamma   90.00
#
_symmetry.space_group_name_H-M   'P 1'
#
loop_
_entity.id
_entity.type
_entity.pdbx_description
1 polymer ?
#
loop_
_entity_poly.entity_id
_entity_poly.type
_entity_poly.pdbx_seq_one_letter_code
_entity_poly.pdbx_strand_id
1 'polypeptide(L)'
;MPKRNDIRKIMVIGSGPIVIGQAAEFDYSGSQACKALREEGYQVILVNSNPATIMTDPEMADIIYIEPLEANIIARIIERERPDALLPTLGGQTALNLAIQLDEMGILEKYGVELIGAKAEAIRKAEDRELFKQCMLKIGLDVPRSKSVQSIEEALAFADEIG
;
A
#
# COMPACT_ATOMS: atom_id res chain seq x y z
N MET A 1 4.54 -20.27 -7.78
CA MET A 1 3.72 -21.12 -6.90
C MET A 1 2.30 -21.10 -7.42
N PRO A 2 1.52 -22.19 -7.27
CA PRO A 2 0.12 -22.20 -7.67
C PRO A 2 -0.72 -21.22 -6.83
N LYS A 3 -1.95 -20.94 -7.29
CA LYS A 3 -2.96 -20.13 -6.59
C LYS A 3 -3.09 -20.56 -5.12
N ARG A 4 -3.23 -19.59 -4.22
CA ARG A 4 -3.52 -19.81 -2.80
C ARG A 4 -4.99 -20.21 -2.61
N ASN A 5 -5.24 -21.24 -1.80
CA ASN A 5 -6.58 -21.77 -1.54
C ASN A 5 -7.15 -21.36 -0.18
N ASP A 6 -6.31 -20.77 0.66
CA ASP A 6 -6.64 -20.20 1.96
C ASP A 6 -7.18 -18.77 1.88
N ILE A 7 -7.00 -18.09 0.74
CA ILE A 7 -7.54 -16.76 0.45
C ILE A 7 -8.68 -16.89 -0.56
N ARG A 8 -9.80 -16.22 -0.29
CA ARG A 8 -10.95 -16.13 -1.21
C ARG A 8 -11.28 -14.70 -1.58
N LYS A 9 -11.15 -13.77 -0.63
CA LYS A 9 -11.57 -12.37 -0.76
C LYS A 9 -10.38 -11.44 -0.52
N ILE A 10 -10.06 -10.61 -1.51
CA ILE A 10 -8.91 -9.70 -1.49
C ILE A 10 -9.39 -8.27 -1.60
N MET A 11 -8.97 -7.43 -0.66
CA MET A 11 -9.13 -5.99 -0.76
C MET A 11 -7.95 -5.36 -1.49
N VAL A 12 -8.23 -4.50 -2.46
CA VAL A 12 -7.25 -3.67 -3.18
C VAL A 12 -7.50 -2.21 -2.80
N ILE A 13 -6.44 -1.48 -2.44
CA ILE A 13 -6.52 -0.04 -2.17
C ILE A 13 -5.98 0.73 -3.38
N GLY A 14 -6.82 1.57 -3.98
CA GLY A 14 -6.42 2.49 -5.06
C GLY A 14 -5.62 3.70 -4.56
N SER A 15 -5.17 4.54 -5.49
CA SER A 15 -4.32 5.70 -5.16
C SER A 15 -5.09 6.94 -4.67
N GLY A 16 -6.40 7.00 -4.91
CA GLY A 16 -7.19 8.21 -4.68
C GLY A 16 -7.03 9.21 -5.84
N PRO A 17 -7.25 10.52 -5.59
CA PRO A 17 -7.24 11.53 -6.63
C PRO A 17 -5.86 11.68 -7.28
N ILE A 18 -5.86 12.10 -8.55
CA ILE A 18 -4.64 12.37 -9.31
C ILE A 18 -3.93 13.60 -8.77
N VAL A 19 -2.64 13.46 -8.44
CA VAL A 19 -1.77 14.55 -8.00
C VAL A 19 -0.40 14.47 -8.70
N ILE A 20 0.37 15.56 -8.67
CA ILE A 20 1.75 15.54 -9.18
C ILE A 20 2.56 14.50 -8.39
N GLY A 21 3.20 13.57 -9.10
CA GLY A 21 3.98 12.47 -8.50
C GLY A 21 3.17 11.21 -8.16
N GLN A 22 1.84 11.23 -8.28
CA GLN A 22 0.98 10.06 -8.11
C GLN A 22 -0.26 10.19 -9.00
N ALA A 23 -0.21 9.59 -10.20
CA ALA A 23 -1.19 9.84 -11.25
C ALA A 23 -1.80 8.55 -11.83
N ALA A 24 -2.06 8.55 -13.15
CA ALA A 24 -2.86 7.54 -13.85
C ALA A 24 -2.19 6.15 -13.87
N GLU A 25 -0.90 6.06 -13.58
CA GLU A 25 -0.16 4.80 -13.47
C GLU A 25 -0.78 3.83 -12.44
N PHE A 26 -1.48 4.36 -11.43
CA PHE A 26 -2.15 3.55 -10.41
C PHE A 26 -3.56 3.11 -10.81
N ASP A 27 -4.25 3.85 -11.68
CA ASP A 27 -5.47 3.34 -12.32
C ASP A 27 -5.13 2.15 -13.24
N TYR A 28 -4.08 2.31 -14.06
CA TYR A 28 -3.56 1.23 -14.89
C TYR A 28 -3.19 -0.01 -14.06
N SER A 29 -2.37 0.18 -13.02
CA SER A 29 -1.88 -0.92 -12.18
C SER A 29 -2.99 -1.56 -11.36
N GLY A 30 -3.89 -0.75 -10.78
CA GLY A 30 -5.05 -1.22 -10.03
C GLY A 30 -6.02 -2.01 -10.91
N SER A 31 -6.30 -1.53 -12.12
CA SER A 31 -7.13 -2.22 -13.12
C SER A 31 -6.56 -3.60 -13.48
N GLN A 32 -5.23 -3.69 -13.68
CA GLN A 32 -4.57 -4.97 -13.93
C GLN A 32 -4.68 -5.93 -12.75
N ALA A 33 -4.55 -5.44 -11.51
CA ALA A 33 -4.75 -6.26 -10.32
C ALA A 33 -6.16 -6.82 -10.25
N CYS A 34 -7.17 -5.94 -10.36
CA CYS A 34 -8.56 -6.32 -10.30
C CYS A 34 -8.88 -7.40 -11.35
N LYS A 35 -8.41 -7.20 -12.59
CA LYS A 35 -8.54 -8.18 -13.66
C LYS A 35 -7.86 -9.51 -13.33
N ALA A 36 -6.58 -9.49 -12.97
CA ALA A 36 -5.81 -10.71 -12.70
C ALA A 36 -6.40 -11.52 -11.53
N LEU A 37 -6.79 -10.85 -10.44
CA LEU A 37 -7.40 -11.52 -9.29
C LEU A 37 -8.76 -12.14 -9.64
N ARG A 38 -9.58 -11.47 -10.45
CA ARG A 38 -10.86 -12.01 -10.91
C ARG A 38 -10.70 -13.19 -11.86
N GLU A 39 -9.75 -13.12 -12.80
CA GLU A 39 -9.44 -14.22 -13.72
C GLU A 39 -9.00 -15.49 -12.96
N GLU A 40 -8.28 -15.31 -11.86
CA GLU A 40 -7.91 -16.39 -10.95
C GLU A 40 -9.06 -16.82 -10.02
N GLY A 41 -10.23 -16.17 -10.08
CA GLY A 41 -11.42 -16.52 -9.30
C GLY A 41 -11.35 -16.14 -7.82
N TYR A 42 -10.67 -15.04 -7.49
CA TYR A 42 -10.82 -14.39 -6.17
C TYR A 42 -11.98 -13.40 -6.21
N GLN A 43 -12.63 -13.20 -5.06
CA GLN A 43 -13.55 -12.09 -4.86
C GLN A 43 -12.75 -10.82 -4.58
N VAL A 44 -12.92 -9.79 -5.40
CA VAL A 44 -12.17 -8.53 -5.31
C VAL A 44 -13.04 -7.45 -4.70
N ILE A 45 -12.53 -6.82 -3.64
CA ILE A 45 -13.06 -5.59 -3.06
C ILE A 45 -12.11 -4.47 -3.42
N LEU A 46 -12.58 -3.47 -4.14
CA LEU A 46 -11.80 -2.29 -4.43
C LEU A 46 -12.28 -1.11 -3.59
N VAL A 47 -11.34 -0.35 -3.02
CA VAL A 47 -11.62 0.98 -2.47
C VAL A 47 -10.75 2.02 -3.18
N ASN A 48 -11.38 3.04 -3.78
CA ASN A 48 -10.69 4.16 -4.41
C ASN A 48 -11.61 5.39 -4.41
N SER A 49 -11.13 6.53 -3.91
CA SER A 49 -11.94 7.75 -3.86
C SER A 49 -12.05 8.49 -5.21
N ASN A 50 -11.27 8.11 -6.22
CA ASN A 50 -11.27 8.75 -7.53
C ASN A 50 -12.33 8.11 -8.46
N PRO A 51 -13.41 8.83 -8.82
CA PRO A 51 -14.46 8.27 -9.68
C PRO A 51 -14.08 8.22 -11.16
N ALA A 52 -12.98 8.86 -11.57
CA ALA A 52 -12.55 8.94 -12.96
C ALA A 52 -11.46 7.90 -13.28
N THR A 53 -11.69 6.65 -12.86
CA THR A 53 -10.73 5.54 -13.05
C THR A 53 -11.42 4.32 -13.65
N ILE A 54 -10.72 3.61 -14.55
CA ILE A 54 -11.22 2.35 -15.09
C ILE A 54 -11.37 1.32 -13.99
N MET A 55 -10.44 1.28 -13.02
CA MET A 55 -10.52 0.32 -11.93
C MET A 55 -11.81 0.42 -11.11
N THR A 56 -12.46 1.59 -11.07
CA THR A 56 -13.76 1.80 -10.39
C THR A 56 -14.98 1.51 -11.25
N ASP A 57 -14.81 1.07 -12.50
CA ASP A 57 -15.94 0.63 -13.33
C ASP A 57 -16.59 -0.63 -12.73
N PRO A 58 -17.94 -0.74 -12.74
CA PRO A 58 -18.67 -1.81 -12.04
C PRO A 58 -18.23 -3.25 -12.36
N GLU A 59 -17.72 -3.49 -13.57
CA GLU A 59 -17.24 -4.78 -14.03
C GLU A 59 -15.85 -5.16 -13.51
N MET A 60 -15.10 -4.23 -12.91
CA MET A 60 -13.69 -4.45 -12.57
C MET A 60 -13.48 -5.18 -11.26
N ALA A 61 -14.38 -5.04 -10.27
CA ALA A 61 -14.33 -5.75 -9.00
C ALA A 61 -15.73 -6.26 -8.59
N ASP A 62 -15.80 -7.19 -7.65
CA ASP A 62 -17.09 -7.70 -7.17
C ASP A 62 -17.79 -6.68 -6.27
N ILE A 63 -17.00 -5.90 -5.53
CA ILE A 63 -17.47 -4.83 -4.65
C ILE A 63 -16.56 -3.62 -4.83
N ILE A 64 -17.15 -2.45 -5.12
CA ILE A 64 -16.41 -1.20 -5.33
C ILE A 64 -16.91 -0.16 -4.35
N TYR A 65 -15.97 0.42 -3.61
CA TYR A 65 -16.16 1.54 -2.69
C TYR A 65 -15.53 2.79 -3.28
N ILE A 66 -16.35 3.73 -3.73
CA ILE A 66 -15.93 5.09 -4.05
C ILE A 66 -16.06 5.94 -2.79
N GLU A 67 -15.14 5.74 -1.86
CA GLU A 67 -15.13 6.33 -0.52
C GLU A 67 -13.79 7.01 -0.23
N PRO A 68 -13.72 7.97 0.72
CA PRO A 68 -12.45 8.61 1.08
C PRO A 68 -11.42 7.59 1.59
N LEU A 69 -10.17 7.76 1.15
CA LEU A 69 -9.06 6.87 1.51
C LEU A 69 -8.47 7.27 2.87
N GLU A 70 -9.23 6.98 3.92
CA GLU A 70 -8.86 7.19 5.31
C GLU A 70 -8.85 5.86 6.08
N ALA A 71 -7.88 5.66 6.98
CA ALA A 71 -7.72 4.39 7.70
C ALA A 71 -8.98 4.00 8.49
N ASN A 72 -9.68 4.95 9.11
CA ASN A 72 -10.94 4.69 9.84
C ASN A 72 -12.08 4.24 8.91
N ILE A 73 -12.14 4.74 7.68
CA ILE A 73 -13.16 4.36 6.70
C ILE A 73 -12.84 2.98 6.17
N ILE A 74 -11.58 2.73 5.78
CA ILE A 74 -11.14 1.41 5.31
C ILE A 74 -11.32 0.36 6.41
N ALA A 75 -11.08 0.70 7.68
CA ALA A 75 -11.34 -0.20 8.81
C ALA A 75 -12.82 -0.61 8.91
N ARG A 76 -13.77 0.29 8.62
CA ARG A 76 -15.20 -0.03 8.55
C ARG A 76 -15.54 -0.91 7.35
N ILE A 77 -14.89 -0.69 6.21
CA ILE A 77 -15.05 -1.56 5.03
C ILE A 77 -14.50 -2.96 5.35
N ILE A 78 -13.33 -3.07 5.99
CA ILE A 78 -12.77 -4.36 6.44
C ILE A 78 -13.71 -5.05 7.43
N GLU A 79 -14.27 -4.32 8.41
CA GLU A 79 -15.22 -4.86 9.37
C GLU A 79 -16.48 -5.40 8.71
N ARG A 80 -16.99 -4.70 7.70
CA ARG A 80 -18.18 -5.10 6.94
C ARG A 80 -17.91 -6.28 6.02
N GLU A 81 -16.84 -6.19 5.25
CA GLU A 81 -16.59 -7.11 4.13
C GLU A 81 -15.76 -8.34 4.50
N ARG A 82 -14.97 -8.27 5.57
CA ARG A 82 -14.10 -9.36 6.04
C ARG A 82 -13.22 -9.94 4.91
N PRO A 83 -12.36 -9.12 4.27
CA PRO A 83 -11.40 -9.66 3.32
C PRO A 83 -10.41 -10.60 4.04
N ASP A 84 -9.97 -11.66 3.37
CA ASP A 84 -8.93 -12.55 3.89
C ASP A 84 -7.55 -11.90 3.75
N ALA A 85 -7.38 -11.05 2.73
CA ALA A 85 -6.12 -10.38 2.45
C ALA A 85 -6.28 -8.96 1.92
N LEU A 86 -5.24 -8.14 2.12
CA LEU A 86 -5.10 -6.78 1.66
C LEU A 86 -3.89 -6.67 0.72
N LEU A 87 -4.10 -6.11 -0.48
CA LEU A 87 -3.06 -5.84 -1.47
C LEU A 87 -2.79 -4.32 -1.56
N PRO A 88 -1.73 -3.82 -0.90
CA PRO A 88 -1.48 -2.38 -0.79
C PRO A 88 -0.49 -1.83 -1.82
N THR A 89 0.04 -2.67 -2.72
CA THR A 89 1.21 -2.33 -3.55
C THR A 89 0.88 -1.64 -4.87
N LEU A 90 -0.39 -1.31 -5.11
CA LEU A 90 -0.87 -0.85 -6.43
C LEU A 90 -1.62 0.49 -6.38
N GLY A 91 -1.65 1.14 -5.21
CA GLY A 91 -2.24 2.47 -5.01
C GLY A 91 -1.22 3.52 -4.56
N GLY A 92 0.04 3.38 -4.98
CA GLY A 92 1.11 4.33 -4.69
C GLY A 92 1.38 4.50 -3.19
N GLN A 93 1.85 5.68 -2.80
CA GLN A 93 2.17 6.00 -1.42
C GLN A 93 0.91 6.00 -0.55
N THR A 94 -0.23 6.43 -1.10
CA THR A 94 -1.52 6.42 -0.39
C THR A 94 -1.82 5.03 0.15
N ALA A 95 -1.77 3.99 -0.69
CA ALA A 95 -2.09 2.63 -0.28
C ALA A 95 -1.07 2.05 0.72
N LEU A 96 0.23 2.31 0.52
CA LEU A 96 1.28 1.86 1.45
C LEU A 96 1.10 2.48 2.84
N ASN A 97 0.89 3.80 2.91
CA ASN A 97 0.67 4.51 4.17
C ASN A 97 -0.58 4.00 4.90
N LEU A 98 -1.68 3.80 4.16
CA LEU A 98 -2.92 3.29 4.74
C LEU A 98 -2.78 1.86 5.26
N ALA A 99 -2.07 1.00 4.53
CA ALA A 99 -1.79 -0.36 4.97
C ALA A 99 -0.99 -0.39 6.28
N ILE A 100 0.04 0.46 6.41
CA ILE A 100 0.81 0.59 7.64
C ILE A 100 -0.03 1.18 8.78
N GLN A 101 -0.86 2.20 8.51
CA GLN A 101 -1.77 2.74 9.54
C GLN A 101 -2.78 1.69 10.03
N LEU A 102 -3.36 0.90 9.13
CA LEU A 102 -4.28 -0.18 9.50
C LEU A 102 -3.60 -1.29 10.32
N ASP A 103 -2.35 -1.61 9.99
CA ASP A 103 -1.50 -2.53 10.74
C ASP A 103 -1.21 -1.98 12.16
N GLU A 104 -0.81 -0.72 12.28
CA GLU A 104 -0.53 -0.04 13.56
C GLU A 104 -1.77 0.12 14.44
N MET A 105 -2.94 0.33 13.83
CA MET A 105 -4.23 0.36 14.51
C MET A 105 -4.68 -1.04 14.98
N GLY A 106 -3.95 -2.11 14.62
CA GLY A 106 -4.31 -3.49 14.93
C GLY A 106 -5.54 -4.00 14.18
N ILE A 107 -5.99 -3.29 13.13
CA ILE A 107 -7.21 -3.62 12.37
C ILE A 107 -6.99 -4.92 11.59
N LEU A 108 -5.82 -5.07 10.99
CA LEU A 108 -5.48 -6.25 10.19
C LEU A 108 -5.46 -7.51 11.06
N GLU A 109 -4.80 -7.45 12.22
CA GLU A 109 -4.79 -8.56 13.19
C GLU A 109 -6.18 -8.86 13.74
N LYS A 110 -6.93 -7.83 14.17
CA LYS A 110 -8.28 -7.97 14.73
C LYS A 110 -9.24 -8.71 13.78
N TYR A 111 -9.11 -8.47 12.49
CA TYR A 111 -9.99 -9.06 11.47
C TYR A 111 -9.36 -10.21 10.69
N GLY A 112 -8.13 -10.62 11.03
CA GLY A 112 -7.43 -11.71 10.36
C GLY A 112 -7.09 -11.44 8.90
N VAL A 113 -6.83 -10.17 8.55
CA VAL A 113 -6.52 -9.75 7.18
C VAL A 113 -5.01 -9.85 6.94
N GLU A 114 -4.60 -10.67 5.99
CA GLU A 114 -3.19 -10.81 5.63
C GLU A 114 -2.72 -9.74 4.63
N LEU A 115 -1.58 -9.09 4.90
CA LEU A 115 -0.90 -8.27 3.90
C LEU A 115 -0.18 -9.16 2.86
N ILE A 116 -0.64 -9.09 1.61
CA ILE A 116 -0.06 -9.80 0.47
C ILE A 116 0.65 -8.83 -0.48
N GLY A 117 1.54 -9.36 -1.33
CA GLY A 117 2.42 -8.57 -2.18
C GLY A 117 3.62 -8.02 -1.40
N ALA A 118 3.38 -7.27 -0.34
CA ALA A 118 4.43 -6.80 0.58
C ALA A 118 3.95 -6.84 2.04
N LYS A 119 4.77 -7.42 2.93
CA LYS A 119 4.51 -7.42 4.37
C LYS A 119 4.80 -6.04 4.98
N ALA A 120 4.14 -5.70 6.09
CA ALA A 120 4.37 -4.44 6.80
C ALA A 120 5.86 -4.18 7.11
N GLU A 121 6.59 -5.20 7.59
CA GLU A 121 8.04 -5.11 7.83
C GLU A 121 8.82 -4.74 6.56
N ALA A 122 8.49 -5.35 5.42
CA ALA A 122 9.16 -5.08 4.16
C ALA A 122 8.86 -3.66 3.66
N ILE A 123 7.62 -3.21 3.80
CA ILE A 123 7.21 -1.83 3.47
C ILE A 123 7.99 -0.85 4.34
N ARG A 124 7.97 -1.00 5.67
CA ARG A 124 8.71 -0.13 6.61
C ARG A 124 10.20 -0.08 6.28
N LYS A 125 10.80 -1.24 5.98
CA LYS A 125 12.23 -1.34 5.67
C LYS A 125 12.61 -0.62 4.37
N ALA A 126 11.69 -0.55 3.40
CA ALA A 126 11.92 0.16 2.15
C ALA A 126 11.63 1.67 2.26
N GLU A 127 10.59 2.05 3.01
CA GLU A 127 10.13 3.43 3.14
C GLU A 127 10.92 4.25 4.17
N ASP A 128 11.42 3.61 5.23
CA ASP A 128 12.33 4.26 6.18
C ASP A 128 13.74 4.32 5.59
N ARG A 129 14.22 5.55 5.36
CA ARG A 129 15.50 5.82 4.72
C ARG A 129 16.70 5.26 5.49
N GLU A 130 16.64 5.23 6.82
CA GLU A 130 17.72 4.69 7.65
C GLU A 130 17.70 3.16 7.62
N LEU A 131 16.53 2.53 7.76
CA LEU A 131 16.39 1.08 7.63
C LEU A 131 16.81 0.59 6.24
N PHE A 132 16.44 1.32 5.19
CA PHE A 132 16.84 1.03 3.82
C PHE A 132 18.37 1.12 3.65
N LYS A 133 18.98 2.20 4.14
CA LYS A 133 20.44 2.39 4.13
C LYS A 133 21.16 1.25 4.83
N GLN A 134 20.70 0.87 6.03
CA GLN A 134 21.25 -0.27 6.77
C GLN A 134 21.08 -1.58 6.01
N CYS A 135 19.96 -1.77 5.31
CA CYS A 135 19.73 -2.94 4.47
C CYS A 135 20.75 -3.05 3.33
N MET A 136 21.02 -1.95 2.62
CA MET A 136 21.99 -1.91 1.53
C MET A 136 23.40 -2.20 2.02
N LEU A 137 23.82 -1.55 3.10
CA LEU A 137 25.13 -1.77 3.72
C LEU A 137 25.31 -3.21 4.19
N LYS A 138 24.26 -3.81 4.77
CA LYS A 138 24.28 -5.21 5.25
C LYS A 138 24.58 -6.21 4.12
N ILE A 139 24.15 -5.92 2.89
CA ILE A 139 24.39 -6.79 1.73
C ILE A 139 25.61 -6.36 0.91
N GLY A 140 26.39 -5.39 1.41
CA GLY A 140 27.63 -4.93 0.76
C GLY A 140 27.41 -4.01 -0.44
N LEU A 141 26.24 -3.36 -0.54
CA LEU A 141 26.00 -2.33 -1.55
C LEU A 141 26.38 -0.95 -1.03
N ASP A 142 26.96 -0.15 -1.92
CA ASP A 142 27.30 1.24 -1.64
C ASP A 142 26.05 2.13 -1.57
N VAL A 143 26.10 3.12 -0.70
CA VAL A 143 25.07 4.17 -0.54
C VAL A 143 25.76 5.54 -0.48
N PRO A 144 25.13 6.61 -1.01
CA PRO A 144 25.65 7.95 -0.83
C PRO A 144 25.85 8.28 0.66
N ARG A 145 26.87 9.08 0.97
CA ARG A 145 26.99 9.70 2.30
C ARG A 145 25.68 10.42 2.58
N SER A 146 25.03 10.06 3.67
CA SER A 146 23.66 10.47 3.98
C SER A 146 23.36 10.20 5.45
N LYS A 147 22.40 10.94 6.02
CA LYS A 147 21.92 10.77 7.39
C LYS A 147 20.43 11.13 7.44
N SER A 148 19.63 10.25 8.01
CA SER A 148 18.23 10.56 8.36
C SER A 148 18.21 11.43 9.61
N VAL A 149 17.44 12.51 9.57
CA VAL A 149 17.34 13.53 10.62
C VAL A 149 15.87 13.81 10.93
N GLN A 150 15.57 14.20 12.17
CA GLN A 150 14.19 14.47 12.61
C GLN A 150 13.97 15.91 13.08
N SER A 151 15.01 16.75 13.04
CA SER A 151 14.92 18.16 13.41
C SER A 151 15.68 19.05 12.43
N ILE A 152 15.35 20.34 12.43
CA ILE A 152 16.03 21.34 11.59
C ILE A 152 17.48 21.48 12.05
N GLU A 153 17.71 21.45 13.35
CA GLU A 153 19.03 21.55 13.96
C GLU A 153 19.95 20.40 13.49
N GLU A 154 19.43 19.17 13.49
CA GLU A 154 20.17 18.00 12.97
C GLU A 154 20.41 18.10 11.47
N ALA A 155 19.43 18.60 10.71
CA ALA A 155 19.55 18.77 9.27
C ALA A 155 20.64 19.79 8.89
N LEU A 156 20.67 20.94 9.58
CA LEU A 156 21.70 21.96 9.38
C LEU A 156 23.08 21.45 9.77
N ALA A 157 23.20 20.78 10.91
CA ALA A 157 24.46 20.20 11.35
C ALA A 157 25.00 19.15 10.35
N PHE A 158 24.12 18.34 9.77
CA PHE A 158 24.53 17.37 8.76
C PHE A 158 24.85 18.01 7.40
N ALA A 159 24.13 19.07 7.01
CA ALA A 159 24.45 19.83 5.81
C ALA A 159 25.88 20.40 5.88
N ASP A 160 26.26 20.97 7.03
CA ASP A 160 27.63 21.46 7.27
C ASP A 160 28.68 20.32 7.24
N GLU A 161 28.32 19.11 7.67
CA GLU A 161 29.21 17.93 7.66
C GLU A 161 29.46 17.39 6.24
N ILE A 162 28.41 17.39 5.39
CA ILE A 162 28.46 16.72 4.09
C ILE A 162 28.88 17.65 2.94
N GLY A 163 28.58 18.95 3.04
CA GLY A 163 28.85 19.96 2.00
C GLY A 163 27.62 20.35 1.21
#